data_AF-A0A7C4LYJ4-F1
#
_entry.id   AF-A0A7C4LYJ4-F1
#
_cell.length_a   1.000
_cell.length_b   1.000
_cell.length_c   1.000
_cell.angle_alpha   90.00
_cell.angle_beta   90.00
_cell.angle_gamma   90.00
#
_symmetry.space_group_name_H-M   'P 1'
#
loop_
_entity.id
_entity.type
_entity.pdbx_description
1 polymer ?
#
loop_
_entity_poly.entity_id
_entity_poly.type
_entity_poly.pdbx_seq_one_letter_code
_entity_poly.pdbx_strand_id
1 'polypeptide(L)'
;MQICPDCAEPSIEPTDPWRDLVDSLRRALAAGANRHETPPRAGEIRLIRPELGRWHEGFYYTPPAVLLLKTIEGSQSAFRAAQVYGDADLAGPGDLVLEPARTGTMELMIECWNSYPVMSDQLGGWLGAVSDEVLKAVSDLAEDPRRYPEWAVVPAAMGEDDPRVYFRELEVEVAHLFARDAVSAVLEAMEKHRFRIETAGGSIEQDLRRIRPGIRLGQGWRSPEEALVLAGLPPEEFALAADEKERVIAGANFVLVRDHLVRKIQPVHVELFPREWKSGRMVIGGRFLDPPRHEGELRLLIFLARGNTPLVPPHKVVFDPGTGDFSADFPDGEQGPAEVKIALLCYVDDE
;
A
#
# COMPACT_ATOMS: atom_id res chain seq x y z
N MET A 1 55.65 43.89 40.71
CA MET A 1 54.95 43.77 39.42
C MET A 1 54.36 42.38 39.38
N GLN A 2 53.12 42.21 39.84
CA GLN A 2 52.44 40.91 39.88
C GLN A 2 51.65 40.76 38.58
N ILE A 3 51.97 39.71 37.82
CA ILE A 3 51.22 39.29 36.64
C ILE A 3 49.91 38.66 37.11
N CYS A 4 48.80 39.00 36.46
CA CYS A 4 47.46 38.48 36.75
C CYS A 4 47.44 36.94 36.65
N PRO A 5 46.85 36.22 37.62
CA PRO A 5 46.78 34.76 37.61
C PRO A 5 45.98 34.17 36.44
N ASP A 6 45.09 34.95 35.81
CA ASP A 6 44.35 34.52 34.61
C ASP A 6 45.11 34.77 33.29
N CYS A 7 46.25 35.44 33.35
CA CYS A 7 47.13 35.69 32.20
C CYS A 7 48.34 34.73 32.17
N ALA A 8 48.41 33.79 33.11
CA ALA A 8 49.35 32.68 33.04
C ALA A 8 48.70 31.58 32.19
N GLU A 9 49.22 31.38 30.98
CA GLU A 9 48.73 30.41 29.99
C GLU A 9 48.41 29.05 30.64
N PRO A 10 47.18 28.54 30.52
CA PRO A 10 46.96 27.12 30.70
C PRO A 10 47.51 26.43 29.45
N SER A 11 48.49 25.54 29.66
CA SER A 11 48.90 24.54 28.67
C SER A 11 47.71 23.61 28.41
N ILE A 12 46.78 24.05 27.57
CA ILE A 12 45.72 23.21 27.02
C ILE A 12 46.40 22.45 25.89
N GLU A 13 46.72 21.17 26.12
CA GLU A 13 46.88 20.25 25.01
C GLU A 13 45.71 20.47 24.06
N PRO A 14 45.91 20.62 22.74
CA PRO A 14 44.82 20.91 21.83
C PRO A 14 43.92 19.68 21.73
N THR A 15 42.96 19.55 22.64
CA THR A 15 41.74 18.79 22.41
C THR A 15 41.04 19.50 21.28
N ASP A 16 41.20 18.98 20.07
CA ASP A 16 40.52 19.46 18.89
C ASP A 16 39.02 19.20 19.09
N PRO A 17 38.22 20.22 19.48
CA PRO A 17 36.81 20.03 19.85
C PRO A 17 35.99 19.50 18.67
N TRP A 18 36.48 19.74 17.45
CA TRP A 18 35.92 19.21 16.23
C TRP A 18 36.12 17.71 16.10
N ARG A 19 37.24 17.16 16.60
CA ARG A 19 37.50 15.73 16.59
C ARG A 19 36.57 15.00 17.56
N ASP A 20 36.34 15.56 18.74
CA ASP A 20 35.40 15.00 19.72
C ASP A 20 33.96 15.08 19.23
N LEU A 21 33.58 16.17 18.55
CA LEU A 21 32.28 16.30 17.89
C LEU A 21 32.14 15.28 16.75
N VAL A 22 33.14 15.15 15.89
CA VAL A 22 33.13 14.20 14.76
C VAL A 22 33.07 12.76 15.24
N ASP A 23 33.81 12.40 16.29
CA ASP A 23 33.80 11.05 16.85
C ASP A 23 32.49 10.76 17.61
N SER A 24 31.87 11.77 18.21
CA SER A 24 30.53 11.65 18.81
C SER A 24 29.44 11.51 17.74
N LEU A 25 29.52 12.29 16.65
CA LEU A 25 28.64 12.16 15.48
C LEU A 25 28.81 10.79 14.81
N ARG A 26 30.05 10.31 14.62
CA ARG A 26 30.32 8.97 14.06
C ARG A 26 29.75 7.86 14.93
N ARG A 27 29.86 7.96 16.25
CA ARG A 27 29.28 6.98 17.18
C ARG A 27 27.74 7.01 17.13
N ALA A 28 27.15 8.19 17.11
CA ALA A 28 25.69 8.35 17.00
C ALA A 28 25.16 7.84 15.64
N LEU A 29 25.84 8.16 14.54
CA LEU A 29 25.49 7.70 13.20
C LEU A 29 25.72 6.20 13.03
N ALA A 30 26.77 5.63 13.62
CA ALA A 30 27.02 4.19 13.60
C ALA A 30 25.99 3.40 14.44
N ALA A 31 25.50 3.99 15.54
CA ALA A 31 24.40 3.42 16.34
C ALA A 31 23.05 3.49 15.58
N GLY A 32 22.82 4.57 14.83
CA GLY A 32 21.64 4.75 13.97
C GLY A 32 21.69 4.01 12.62
N ALA A 33 22.86 3.53 12.20
CA ALA A 33 23.05 2.75 10.97
C ALA A 33 22.58 1.29 11.09
N ASN A 34 22.06 0.87 12.24
CA ASN A 34 21.27 -0.34 12.34
C ASN A 34 19.99 -0.15 11.55
N ARG A 35 20.02 -0.55 10.28
CA ARG A 35 18.83 -0.98 9.55
C ARG A 35 18.14 -2.01 10.43
N HIS A 36 17.12 -1.58 11.18
CA HIS A 36 16.37 -2.50 12.02
C HIS A 36 15.80 -3.59 11.12
N GLU A 37 16.26 -4.83 11.33
CA GLU A 37 15.76 -6.03 10.66
C GLU A 37 14.29 -6.32 11.03
N THR A 38 13.80 -5.72 12.12
CA THR A 38 12.41 -5.81 12.54
C THR A 38 11.51 -4.85 11.74
N PRO A 39 10.39 -5.35 11.20
CA PRO A 39 9.39 -4.53 10.51
C PRO A 39 8.90 -3.36 11.39
N PRO A 40 8.63 -2.18 10.79
CA PRO A 40 8.06 -1.05 11.51
C PRO A 40 6.72 -1.38 12.19
N ARG A 41 6.43 -0.71 13.30
CA ARG A 41 5.22 -0.95 14.10
C ARG A 41 4.54 0.35 14.50
N ALA A 42 3.24 0.30 14.73
CA ALA A 42 2.51 1.39 15.37
C ALA A 42 3.15 1.76 16.72
N GLY A 43 3.14 3.05 17.06
CA GLY A 43 3.81 3.61 18.23
C GLY A 43 5.26 4.01 18.00
N GLU A 44 5.91 3.58 16.92
CA GLU A 44 7.29 3.96 16.63
C GLU A 44 7.39 5.34 16.00
N ILE A 45 8.38 6.10 16.43
CA ILE A 45 8.83 7.35 15.80
C ILE A 45 9.97 7.00 14.84
N ARG A 46 9.77 7.31 13.56
CA ARG A 46 10.66 6.94 12.47
C ARG A 46 10.99 8.16 11.62
N LEU A 47 12.18 8.18 11.06
CA LEU A 47 12.51 9.10 9.97
C LEU A 47 11.93 8.56 8.67
N ILE A 48 11.34 9.43 7.85
CA ILE A 48 11.23 9.13 6.42
C ILE A 48 12.65 9.16 5.84
N ARG A 49 12.95 8.21 4.94
CA ARG A 49 14.28 8.05 4.34
C ARG A 49 14.78 9.39 3.78
N PRO A 50 15.96 9.90 4.22
CA PRO A 50 16.49 11.19 3.78
C PRO A 50 16.63 11.31 2.27
N GLU A 51 16.85 10.18 1.58
CA GLU A 51 17.00 10.11 0.12
C GLU A 51 15.72 10.47 -0.64
N LEU A 52 14.56 10.52 0.02
CA LEU A 52 13.29 10.91 -0.58
C LEU A 52 13.09 12.44 -0.64
N GLY A 53 14.01 13.22 -0.07
CA GLY A 53 14.00 14.67 -0.12
C GLY A 53 14.12 15.20 -1.55
N ARG A 54 13.34 16.24 -1.88
CA ARG A 54 13.16 16.67 -3.28
C ARG A 54 12.85 18.15 -3.41
N TRP A 55 13.12 18.68 -4.60
CA TRP A 55 12.73 20.04 -4.98
C TRP A 55 11.25 20.09 -5.39
N HIS A 56 10.52 21.09 -4.91
CA HIS A 56 9.15 21.39 -5.33
C HIS A 56 8.96 22.91 -5.28
N GLU A 57 8.38 23.49 -6.33
CA GLU A 57 8.07 24.93 -6.45
C GLU A 57 9.20 25.90 -6.03
N GLY A 58 10.46 25.53 -6.28
CA GLY A 58 11.62 26.37 -5.97
C GLY A 58 12.22 26.19 -4.58
N PHE A 59 11.63 25.34 -3.74
CA PHE A 59 12.13 24.98 -2.40
C PHE A 59 12.58 23.52 -2.35
N TYR A 60 13.52 23.21 -1.46
CA TYR A 60 13.95 21.84 -1.19
C TYR A 60 13.29 21.34 0.09
N TYR A 61 12.51 20.27 -0.03
CA TYR A 61 11.77 19.67 1.08
C TYR A 61 12.55 18.49 1.65
N THR A 62 12.88 18.58 2.92
CA THR A 62 13.50 17.49 3.68
C THR A 62 12.41 16.57 4.26
N PRO A 63 12.57 15.25 4.19
CA PRO A 63 11.59 14.33 4.76
C PRO A 63 11.49 14.48 6.28
N PRO A 64 10.27 14.57 6.84
CA PRO A 64 10.06 14.76 8.27
C PRO A 64 10.25 13.45 9.06
N ALA A 65 10.35 13.59 10.39
CA ALA A 65 10.10 12.49 11.30
C ALA A 65 8.58 12.27 11.41
N VAL A 66 8.17 11.01 11.62
CA VAL A 66 6.77 10.63 11.72
C VAL A 66 6.54 9.63 12.84
N LEU A 67 5.39 9.74 13.51
CA LEU A 67 4.87 8.75 14.43
C LEU A 67 3.93 7.82 13.68
N LEU A 68 4.22 6.52 13.68
CA LEU A 68 3.35 5.51 13.07
C LEU A 68 2.13 5.28 13.96
N LEU A 69 0.93 5.60 13.48
CA LEU A 69 -0.30 5.51 14.27
C LEU A 69 -0.91 4.12 14.21
N LYS A 70 -1.15 3.62 13.00
CA LYS A 70 -1.72 2.30 12.74
C LYS A 70 -1.40 1.83 11.34
N THR A 71 -1.38 0.52 11.15
CA THR A 71 -1.38 -0.10 9.82
C THR A 71 -2.67 0.25 9.08
N ILE A 72 -2.57 0.54 7.79
CA ILE A 72 -3.74 0.81 6.95
C ILE A 72 -4.39 -0.51 6.59
N GLU A 73 -5.71 -0.57 6.71
CA GLU A 73 -6.49 -1.76 6.37
C GLU A 73 -6.19 -2.21 4.94
N GLY A 74 -6.02 -3.52 4.75
CA GLY A 74 -5.64 -4.10 3.46
C GLY A 74 -4.16 -3.96 3.06
N SER A 75 -3.30 -3.33 3.88
CA SER A 75 -1.87 -3.27 3.60
C SER A 75 -1.01 -3.44 4.85
N GLN A 76 -0.26 -4.55 4.95
CA GLN A 76 0.70 -4.76 6.04
C GLN A 76 1.96 -3.87 5.92
N SER A 77 2.15 -3.25 4.76
CA SER A 77 3.32 -2.43 4.44
C SER A 77 3.00 -0.94 4.38
N ALA A 78 1.80 -0.51 4.82
CA ALA A 78 1.42 0.89 4.85
C ALA A 78 0.89 1.28 6.22
N PHE A 79 1.25 2.48 6.65
CA PHE A 79 0.89 3.04 7.94
C PHE A 79 0.26 4.40 7.74
N ARG A 80 -0.76 4.73 8.54
CA ARG A 80 -1.11 6.12 8.76
C ARG A 80 -0.11 6.68 9.77
N ALA A 81 0.53 7.79 9.44
CA ALA A 81 1.53 8.41 10.28
C ALA A 81 1.20 9.89 10.51
N ALA A 82 1.59 10.44 11.67
CA ALA A 82 1.51 11.88 11.97
C ALA A 82 2.91 12.48 11.97
N GLN A 83 3.06 13.73 11.52
CA GLN A 83 4.35 14.42 11.56
C GLN A 83 4.79 14.73 13.00
N VAL A 84 6.10 14.67 13.19
CA VAL A 84 6.76 14.93 14.47
C VAL A 84 7.81 16.01 14.28
N TYR A 85 7.76 17.02 15.14
CA TYR A 85 8.68 18.15 15.16
C TYR A 85 9.42 18.25 16.50
N GLY A 86 10.64 18.78 16.47
CA GLY A 86 11.50 18.89 17.66
C GLY A 86 11.37 20.20 18.42
N ASP A 87 10.59 21.15 17.91
CA ASP A 87 10.38 22.48 18.49
C ASP A 87 8.94 22.62 18.97
N ALA A 88 8.74 22.56 20.28
CA ALA A 88 7.42 22.64 20.90
C ALA A 88 6.83 24.06 20.89
N ASP A 89 7.63 25.10 20.66
CA ASP A 89 7.15 26.49 20.61
C ASP A 89 6.27 26.75 19.38
N LEU A 90 6.39 25.90 18.35
CA LEU A 90 5.55 25.94 17.15
C LEU A 90 4.18 25.28 17.35
N ALA A 91 3.91 24.67 18.52
CA ALA A 91 2.66 23.99 18.78
C ALA A 91 1.47 24.94 18.71
N GLY A 92 0.48 24.55 17.91
CA GLY A 92 -0.82 25.17 17.81
C GLY A 92 -1.93 24.27 18.37
N PRO A 93 -3.16 24.78 18.43
CA PRO A 93 -4.32 23.98 18.80
C PRO A 93 -4.44 22.70 17.94
N GLY A 94 -4.68 21.57 18.59
CA GLY A 94 -4.69 20.24 17.98
C GLY A 94 -3.33 19.54 17.92
N ASP A 95 -2.22 20.22 18.23
CA ASP A 95 -0.90 19.57 18.36
C ASP A 95 -0.72 19.00 19.76
N LEU A 96 0.02 17.89 19.86
CA LEU A 96 0.31 17.23 21.14
C LEU A 96 1.80 17.38 21.46
N VAL A 97 2.11 18.12 22.53
CA VAL A 97 3.47 18.25 23.04
C VAL A 97 3.75 17.13 24.03
N LEU A 98 4.86 16.41 23.80
CA LEU A 98 5.33 15.32 24.63
C LEU A 98 6.63 15.70 25.31
N GLU A 99 6.61 15.69 26.64
CA GLU A 99 7.81 15.84 27.44
C GLU A 99 8.79 14.66 27.25
N PRO A 100 10.10 14.86 27.50
CA PRO A 100 11.11 13.80 27.37
C PRO A 100 10.78 12.50 28.12
N ALA A 101 10.05 12.58 29.23
CA ALA A 101 9.62 11.40 29.99
C ALA A 101 8.69 10.46 29.22
N ARG A 102 7.94 10.99 28.23
CA ARG A 102 6.99 10.22 27.41
C ARG A 102 7.57 9.75 26.08
N THR A 103 8.62 10.40 25.58
CA THR A 103 9.32 10.05 24.34
C THR A 103 10.58 9.22 24.58
N GLY A 104 11.13 9.30 25.81
CA GLY A 104 12.37 8.65 26.21
C GLY A 104 13.64 9.37 25.75
N THR A 105 13.53 10.48 25.02
CA THR A 105 14.68 11.15 24.37
C THR A 105 14.66 12.65 24.56
N MET A 106 13.70 13.35 23.94
CA MET A 106 13.61 14.80 23.91
C MET A 106 12.16 15.27 23.88
N GLU A 107 11.94 16.56 24.11
CA GLU A 107 10.64 17.16 23.89
C GLU A 107 10.30 17.11 22.40
N LEU A 108 9.09 16.66 22.09
CA LEU A 108 8.61 16.51 20.71
C LEU A 108 7.18 17.03 20.61
N MET A 109 6.85 17.61 19.47
CA MET A 109 5.49 17.99 19.09
C MET A 109 4.99 17.01 18.03
N ILE A 110 3.74 16.54 18.18
CA ILE A 110 3.06 15.71 17.19
C ILE A 110 1.92 16.52 16.57
N GLU A 111 1.93 16.62 15.25
CA GLU A 111 0.87 17.25 14.47
C GLU A 111 -0.29 16.28 14.27
N CYS A 112 -1.18 16.19 15.26
CA CYS A 112 -2.25 15.18 15.25
C CYS A 112 -3.22 15.36 14.07
N TRP A 113 -3.38 16.59 13.60
CA TRP A 113 -4.19 16.96 12.44
C TRP A 113 -3.48 16.64 11.11
N ASN A 114 -2.15 16.60 11.09
CA ASN A 114 -1.35 16.40 9.88
C ASN A 114 -0.89 14.95 9.76
N SER A 115 -1.82 14.10 9.33
CA SER A 115 -1.58 12.67 9.20
C SER A 115 -1.83 12.16 7.79
N TYR A 116 -0.96 11.28 7.31
CA TYR A 116 -0.97 10.79 5.94
C TYR A 116 -0.42 9.36 5.82
N PRO A 117 -0.72 8.65 4.72
CA PRO A 117 -0.15 7.33 4.48
C PRO A 117 1.35 7.39 4.22
N VAL A 118 2.09 6.43 4.78
CA VAL A 118 3.52 6.19 4.53
C VAL A 118 3.74 4.70 4.34
N MET A 119 4.56 4.34 3.35
CA MET A 119 4.93 2.95 3.07
C MET A 119 6.13 2.51 3.92
N SER A 120 6.18 1.24 4.31
CA SER A 120 7.25 0.68 5.14
C SER A 120 8.64 0.80 4.50
N ASP A 121 8.70 0.79 3.16
CA ASP A 121 9.92 0.97 2.39
C ASP A 121 10.34 2.45 2.23
N GLN A 122 9.51 3.40 2.65
CA GLN A 122 9.86 4.82 2.77
C GLN A 122 10.45 5.14 4.15
N LEU A 123 10.29 4.24 5.12
CA LEU A 123 10.77 4.43 6.48
C LEU A 123 12.26 4.09 6.61
N GLY A 124 12.95 4.91 7.42
CA GLY A 124 14.36 4.83 7.73
C GLY A 124 14.61 4.62 9.22
N GLY A 125 15.50 5.46 9.77
CA GLY A 125 15.99 5.34 11.15
C GLY A 125 14.87 5.37 12.19
N TRP A 126 15.05 4.62 13.26
CA TRP A 126 14.18 4.62 14.45
C TRP A 126 14.68 5.67 15.45
N LEU A 127 13.77 6.51 15.95
CA LEU A 127 14.07 7.58 16.89
C LEU A 127 13.56 7.29 18.30
N GLY A 128 12.53 6.44 18.42
CA GLY A 128 11.87 6.18 19.69
C GLY A 128 10.54 5.47 19.50
N ALA A 129 9.83 5.25 20.60
CA ALA A 129 8.46 4.75 20.57
C ALA A 129 7.66 5.41 21.70
N VAL A 130 6.35 5.55 21.49
CA VAL A 130 5.41 6.10 22.47
C VAL A 130 4.46 5.01 22.97
N SER A 131 3.79 5.26 24.09
CA SER A 131 2.80 4.35 24.65
C SER A 131 1.46 4.39 23.90
N ASP A 132 0.63 3.37 24.10
CA ASP A 132 -0.74 3.33 23.58
C ASP A 132 -1.60 4.50 24.08
N GLU A 133 -1.32 5.02 25.28
CA GLU A 133 -1.98 6.21 25.81
C GLU A 133 -1.73 7.43 24.92
N VAL A 134 -0.50 7.62 24.44
CA VAL A 134 -0.13 8.70 23.53
C VAL A 134 -0.78 8.49 22.16
N LEU A 135 -0.75 7.26 21.63
CA LEU A 135 -1.43 6.95 20.35
C LEU A 135 -2.93 7.27 20.41
N LYS A 136 -3.58 6.95 21.52
CA LYS A 136 -4.98 7.31 21.75
C LYS A 136 -5.17 8.82 21.77
N ALA A 137 -4.34 9.57 22.50
CA ALA A 137 -4.42 11.03 22.56
C ALA A 137 -4.25 11.67 21.18
N VAL A 138 -3.31 11.18 20.36
CA VAL A 138 -3.13 11.64 18.98
C VAL A 138 -4.38 11.38 18.15
N SER A 139 -4.99 10.20 18.27
CA SER A 139 -6.25 9.90 17.57
C SER A 139 -7.41 10.80 18.02
N ASP A 140 -7.54 11.05 19.32
CA ASP A 140 -8.61 11.89 19.87
C ASP A 140 -8.47 13.35 19.40
N LEU A 141 -7.25 13.88 19.37
CA LEU A 141 -6.94 15.25 18.91
C LEU A 141 -7.06 15.41 17.40
N ALA A 142 -6.78 14.34 16.63
CA ALA A 142 -7.02 14.32 15.19
C ALA A 142 -8.52 14.43 14.84
N GLU A 143 -9.40 13.93 15.72
CA GLU A 143 -10.86 14.01 15.55
C GLU A 143 -11.46 15.33 16.07
N ASP A 144 -11.03 15.79 17.24
CA ASP A 144 -11.43 17.07 17.82
C ASP A 144 -10.23 17.74 18.49
N PRO A 145 -9.75 18.88 17.98
CA PRO A 145 -8.54 19.55 18.47
C PRO A 145 -8.67 20.10 19.90
N ARG A 146 -9.81 19.89 20.58
CA ARG A 146 -10.04 20.27 21.98
C ARG A 146 -9.99 19.08 22.95
N ARG A 147 -9.87 17.85 22.45
CA ARG A 147 -9.87 16.62 23.28
C ARG A 147 -8.48 16.31 23.85
N TYR A 148 -7.87 17.29 24.49
CA TYR A 148 -6.59 17.09 25.17
C TYR A 148 -6.75 16.14 26.35
N PRO A 149 -5.82 15.19 26.54
CA PRO A 149 -5.76 14.40 27.77
C PRO A 149 -5.33 15.29 28.95
N GLU A 150 -5.69 14.90 30.17
CA GLU A 150 -5.47 15.72 31.38
C GLU A 150 -3.99 16.08 31.64
N TRP A 151 -3.07 15.27 31.15
CA TRP A 151 -1.64 15.48 31.33
C TRP A 151 -1.00 16.36 30.25
N ALA A 152 -1.69 16.66 29.15
CA ALA A 152 -1.09 17.39 28.04
C ALA A 152 -1.10 18.89 28.29
N VAL A 153 -0.03 19.55 27.86
CA VAL A 153 0.01 21.00 27.75
C VAL A 153 -0.89 21.39 26.57
N VAL A 154 -1.83 22.31 26.83
CA VAL A 154 -2.71 22.85 25.79
C VAL A 154 -2.01 24.05 25.14
N PRO A 155 -1.67 24.00 23.84
CA PRO A 155 -1.03 25.11 23.15
C PRO A 155 -1.93 26.35 23.12
N ALA A 156 -1.30 27.53 23.12
CA ALA A 156 -2.02 28.78 23.05
C ALA A 156 -2.76 28.93 21.71
N ALA A 157 -3.95 29.55 21.74
CA ALA A 157 -4.69 29.90 20.54
C ALA A 157 -3.82 30.75 19.58
N MET A 158 -4.04 30.59 18.27
CA MET A 158 -3.35 31.35 17.23
C MET A 158 -4.17 32.60 16.87
N GLY A 159 -3.50 33.75 16.77
CA GLY A 159 -4.07 34.97 16.19
C GLY A 159 -3.95 34.99 14.66
N GLU A 160 -4.49 36.04 14.01
CA GLU A 160 -4.43 36.17 12.54
C GLU A 160 -2.99 36.32 12.01
N ASP A 161 -2.11 37.02 12.72
CA ASP A 161 -0.71 37.26 12.31
C ASP A 161 0.30 36.33 13.02
N ASP A 162 -0.15 35.15 13.46
CA ASP A 162 0.69 34.22 14.21
C ASP A 162 1.61 33.42 13.26
N PRO A 163 2.94 33.40 13.47
CA PRO A 163 3.87 32.66 12.60
C PRO A 163 3.56 31.15 12.53
N ARG A 164 2.88 30.60 13.54
CA ARG A 164 2.44 29.20 13.54
C ARG A 164 1.41 28.91 12.44
N VAL A 165 0.68 29.91 11.94
CA VAL A 165 -0.24 29.75 10.80
C VAL A 165 0.54 29.40 9.54
N TYR A 166 1.58 30.18 9.21
CA TYR A 166 2.44 29.93 8.05
C TYR A 166 3.22 28.62 8.18
N PHE A 167 3.69 28.29 9.39
CA PHE A 167 4.31 27.00 9.66
C PHE A 167 3.37 25.84 9.28
N ARG A 168 2.11 25.89 9.72
CA ARG A 168 1.13 24.83 9.40
C ARG A 168 0.81 24.75 7.91
N GLU A 169 0.75 25.89 7.21
CA GLU A 169 0.60 25.91 5.75
C GLU A 169 1.76 25.17 5.06
N LEU A 170 3.00 25.42 5.49
CA LEU A 170 4.17 24.71 4.98
C LEU A 170 4.11 23.21 5.28
N GLU A 171 3.74 22.82 6.50
CA GLU A 171 3.69 21.39 6.88
C GLU A 171 2.59 20.62 6.15
N VAL A 172 1.49 21.28 5.74
CA VAL A 172 0.50 20.69 4.82
C VAL A 172 1.15 20.35 3.47
N GLU A 173 2.02 21.23 2.95
CA GLU A 173 2.74 20.96 1.70
C GLU A 173 3.76 19.82 1.86
N VAL A 174 4.48 19.78 2.99
CA VAL A 174 5.40 18.67 3.32
C VAL A 174 4.60 17.36 3.29
N ALA A 175 3.49 17.30 4.02
CA ALA A 175 2.63 16.13 4.08
C ALA A 175 2.14 15.71 2.69
N HIS A 176 1.63 16.65 1.88
CA HIS A 176 1.19 16.37 0.52
C HIS A 176 2.30 15.73 -0.32
N LEU A 177 3.50 16.30 -0.28
CA LEU A 177 4.63 15.88 -1.11
C LEU A 177 5.09 14.45 -0.79
N PHE A 178 5.12 14.09 0.50
CA PHE A 178 5.54 12.77 0.94
C PHE A 178 4.41 11.73 0.94
N ALA A 179 3.15 12.16 1.02
CA ALA A 179 1.98 11.29 0.92
C ALA A 179 1.68 10.86 -0.52
N ARG A 180 1.87 11.73 -1.52
CA ARG A 180 1.40 11.51 -2.89
C ARG A 180 1.83 10.16 -3.48
N ASP A 181 3.09 9.78 -3.29
CA ASP A 181 3.62 8.53 -3.83
C ASP A 181 3.11 7.31 -3.02
N ALA A 182 2.86 7.49 -1.72
CA ALA A 182 2.30 6.45 -0.86
C ALA A 182 0.82 6.21 -1.14
N VAL A 183 0.03 7.25 -1.48
CA VAL A 183 -1.41 7.13 -1.74
C VAL A 183 -1.69 6.12 -2.86
N SER A 184 -1.01 6.23 -4.00
CA SER A 184 -1.21 5.29 -5.11
C SER A 184 -0.87 3.85 -4.69
N ALA A 185 0.25 3.65 -4.00
CA ALA A 185 0.66 2.33 -3.53
C ALA A 185 -0.31 1.75 -2.49
N VAL A 186 -0.89 2.60 -1.64
CA VAL A 186 -1.94 2.21 -0.68
C VAL A 186 -3.21 1.82 -1.40
N LEU A 187 -3.67 2.61 -2.37
CA LEU A 187 -4.86 2.29 -3.16
C LEU A 187 -4.68 0.96 -3.91
N GLU A 188 -3.53 0.75 -4.54
CA GLU A 188 -3.19 -0.52 -5.19
C GLU A 188 -3.18 -1.70 -4.20
N ALA A 189 -2.64 -1.51 -3.00
CA ALA A 189 -2.62 -2.53 -1.97
C ALA A 189 -4.04 -2.84 -1.45
N MET A 190 -4.85 -1.82 -1.23
CA MET A 190 -6.25 -1.96 -0.80
C MET A 190 -7.08 -2.68 -1.86
N GLU A 191 -6.96 -2.31 -3.15
CA GLU A 191 -7.61 -3.01 -4.26
C GLU A 191 -7.18 -4.47 -4.31
N LYS A 192 -5.88 -4.75 -4.20
CA LYS A 192 -5.35 -6.11 -4.20
C LYS A 192 -5.88 -6.93 -3.03
N HIS A 193 -6.05 -6.32 -1.85
CA HIS A 193 -6.62 -6.98 -0.68
C HIS A 193 -8.12 -7.24 -0.83
N ARG A 194 -8.89 -6.25 -1.28
CA ARG A 194 -10.34 -6.35 -1.50
C ARG A 194 -10.68 -7.53 -2.41
N PHE A 195 -9.93 -7.69 -3.49
CA PHE A 195 -10.13 -8.78 -4.45
C PHE A 195 -9.25 -10.00 -4.20
N ARG A 196 -8.79 -10.19 -2.96
CA ARG A 196 -8.04 -11.40 -2.60
C ARG A 196 -8.98 -12.60 -2.53
N ILE A 197 -8.46 -13.74 -2.96
CA ILE A 197 -9.12 -15.04 -2.82
C ILE A 197 -8.38 -15.84 -1.75
N GLU A 198 -9.11 -16.21 -0.71
CA GLU A 198 -8.64 -17.01 0.41
C GLU A 198 -9.16 -18.45 0.32
N THR A 199 -8.55 -19.32 1.12
CA THR A 199 -8.92 -20.74 1.21
C THR A 199 -9.57 -21.00 2.56
N ALA A 200 -10.65 -21.76 2.61
CA ALA A 200 -11.46 -21.97 3.80
C ALA A 200 -10.84 -22.96 4.82
N GLY A 201 -9.52 -23.12 4.84
CA GLY A 201 -8.79 -24.00 5.77
C GLY A 201 -7.93 -25.09 5.12
N GLY A 202 -7.55 -24.94 3.86
CA GLY A 202 -6.74 -25.93 3.14
C GLY A 202 -6.14 -25.35 1.86
N SER A 203 -6.36 -26.04 0.73
CA SER A 203 -5.96 -25.55 -0.59
C SER A 203 -7.16 -25.14 -1.44
N ILE A 204 -6.95 -24.21 -2.38
CA ILE A 204 -7.97 -23.80 -3.35
C ILE A 204 -8.53 -24.99 -4.15
N GLU A 205 -7.70 -26.01 -4.40
CA GLU A 205 -8.12 -27.26 -5.05
C GLU A 205 -9.16 -28.03 -4.22
N GLN A 206 -8.96 -28.12 -2.91
CA GLN A 206 -9.92 -28.79 -2.02
C GLN A 206 -11.23 -28.01 -1.94
N ASP A 207 -11.14 -26.68 -1.86
CA ASP A 207 -12.32 -25.81 -1.84
C ASP A 207 -13.14 -25.96 -3.12
N LEU A 208 -12.48 -25.92 -4.28
CA LEU A 208 -13.15 -26.07 -5.57
C LEU A 208 -13.79 -27.45 -5.74
N ARG A 209 -13.12 -28.54 -5.31
CA ARG A 209 -13.71 -29.89 -5.34
C ARG A 209 -14.91 -30.03 -4.41
N ARG A 210 -14.90 -29.34 -3.26
CA ARG A 210 -16.02 -29.32 -2.33
C ARG A 210 -17.21 -28.55 -2.89
N ILE A 211 -16.95 -27.39 -3.50
CA ILE A 211 -17.98 -26.54 -4.13
C ILE A 211 -18.58 -27.25 -5.35
N ARG A 212 -17.73 -27.92 -6.15
CA ARG A 212 -18.15 -28.59 -7.36
C ARG A 212 -17.46 -29.94 -7.54
N PRO A 213 -18.11 -31.04 -7.13
CA PRO A 213 -17.61 -32.40 -7.37
C PRO A 213 -17.38 -32.63 -8.88
N GLY A 214 -16.23 -33.22 -9.23
CA GLY A 214 -15.88 -33.51 -10.62
C GLY A 214 -15.09 -32.41 -11.35
N ILE A 215 -14.83 -31.27 -10.71
CA ILE A 215 -13.97 -30.23 -11.26
C ILE A 215 -12.54 -30.75 -11.49
N ARG A 216 -11.99 -30.48 -12.68
CA ARG A 216 -10.61 -30.83 -13.03
C ARG A 216 -9.77 -29.57 -12.97
N LEU A 217 -8.69 -29.58 -12.19
CA LEU A 217 -7.75 -28.47 -12.18
C LEU A 217 -6.61 -28.78 -13.13
N GLY A 218 -6.29 -27.82 -14.00
CA GLY A 218 -5.04 -27.84 -14.75
C GLY A 218 -3.84 -27.92 -13.79
N GLN A 219 -2.70 -28.43 -14.25
CA GLN A 219 -1.46 -28.40 -13.48
C GLN A 219 -0.71 -27.08 -13.68
N GLY A 220 0.20 -26.77 -12.75
CA GLY A 220 1.16 -25.67 -12.92
C GLY A 220 0.67 -24.27 -12.55
N TRP A 221 -0.49 -24.13 -11.90
CA TRP A 221 -0.94 -22.85 -11.34
C TRP A 221 -0.11 -22.45 -10.12
N ARG A 222 0.10 -21.14 -9.95
CA ARG A 222 0.91 -20.53 -8.89
C ARG A 222 0.10 -19.62 -7.96
N SER A 223 -1.16 -19.37 -8.29
CA SER A 223 -2.08 -18.59 -7.46
C SER A 223 -3.51 -19.13 -7.52
N PRO A 224 -4.38 -18.77 -6.55
CA PRO A 224 -5.80 -19.10 -6.59
C PRO A 224 -6.50 -18.60 -7.87
N GLU A 225 -6.11 -17.42 -8.37
CA GLU A 225 -6.65 -16.83 -9.60
C GLU A 225 -6.33 -17.69 -10.82
N GLU A 226 -5.08 -18.16 -10.95
CA GLU A 226 -4.69 -19.08 -12.03
C GLU A 226 -5.46 -20.41 -11.91
N ALA A 227 -5.67 -20.92 -10.69
CA ALA A 227 -6.43 -22.14 -10.44
C ALA A 227 -7.89 -22.01 -10.90
N LEU A 228 -8.54 -20.86 -10.65
CA LEU A 228 -9.91 -20.60 -11.06
C LEU A 228 -10.07 -20.50 -12.58
N VAL A 229 -9.08 -19.90 -13.24
CA VAL A 229 -9.06 -19.79 -14.71
C VAL A 229 -8.80 -21.15 -15.37
N LEU A 230 -7.98 -22.00 -14.75
CA LEU A 230 -7.65 -23.35 -15.24
C LEU A 230 -8.63 -24.43 -14.77
N ALA A 231 -9.66 -24.07 -13.99
CA ALA A 231 -10.66 -25.01 -13.54
C ALA A 231 -11.49 -25.49 -14.74
N GLY A 232 -11.21 -26.71 -15.19
CA GLY A 232 -11.98 -27.42 -16.20
C GLY A 232 -13.28 -27.94 -15.59
N LEU A 233 -14.38 -27.27 -15.94
CA LEU A 233 -15.72 -27.78 -15.71
C LEU A 233 -16.03 -28.92 -16.69
N PRO A 234 -16.91 -29.87 -16.33
CA PRO A 234 -17.24 -31.00 -17.20
C PRO A 234 -17.67 -30.53 -18.61
N PRO A 235 -17.11 -31.08 -19.70
CA PRO A 235 -17.43 -30.65 -21.06
C PRO A 235 -18.91 -30.70 -21.41
N GLU A 236 -19.63 -31.62 -20.79
CA GLU A 236 -21.08 -31.85 -20.93
C GLU A 236 -21.93 -30.64 -20.51
N GLU A 237 -21.36 -29.73 -19.73
CA GLU A 237 -22.05 -28.52 -19.24
C GLU A 237 -21.83 -27.30 -20.14
N PHE A 238 -20.84 -27.34 -21.03
CA PHE A 238 -20.76 -26.39 -22.12
C PHE A 238 -21.74 -26.86 -23.18
N ALA A 239 -22.88 -26.18 -23.30
CA ALA A 239 -23.85 -26.48 -24.33
C ALA A 239 -23.11 -26.50 -25.68
N LEU A 240 -23.14 -27.64 -26.38
CA LEU A 240 -22.48 -27.82 -27.66
C LEU A 240 -23.00 -26.75 -28.63
N ALA A 241 -22.24 -25.66 -28.78
CA ALA A 241 -22.53 -24.64 -29.76
C ALA A 241 -22.18 -25.19 -31.14
N ALA A 242 -23.14 -25.88 -31.75
CA ALA A 242 -23.18 -26.01 -33.19
C ALA A 242 -23.76 -24.70 -33.73
N ASP A 243 -22.92 -23.79 -34.20
CA ASP A 243 -23.42 -22.68 -35.03
C ASP A 243 -22.48 -22.38 -36.19
N GLU A 244 -23.12 -22.05 -37.30
CA GLU A 244 -22.57 -21.78 -38.61
C GLU A 244 -21.97 -20.36 -38.63
N LYS A 245 -20.69 -20.29 -39.03
CA LYS A 245 -19.94 -19.09 -39.50
C LYS A 245 -19.34 -18.15 -38.42
N GLU A 246 -18.01 -18.04 -38.51
CA GLU A 246 -17.12 -16.94 -38.07
C GLU A 246 -17.02 -16.57 -36.57
N ARG A 247 -17.95 -16.99 -35.69
CA ARG A 247 -17.87 -16.67 -34.25
C ARG A 247 -17.09 -17.73 -33.47
N VAL A 248 -16.05 -17.32 -32.74
CA VAL A 248 -15.30 -18.20 -31.83
C VAL A 248 -15.94 -18.10 -30.44
N ILE A 249 -16.85 -19.02 -30.12
CA ILE A 249 -17.42 -19.13 -28.78
C ILE A 249 -16.49 -20.00 -27.93
N ALA A 250 -16.04 -19.46 -26.80
CA ALA A 250 -15.23 -20.16 -25.83
C ALA A 250 -15.98 -20.32 -24.49
N GLY A 251 -15.61 -21.35 -23.74
CA GLY A 251 -16.04 -21.53 -22.36
C GLY A 251 -15.20 -20.68 -21.40
N ALA A 252 -15.86 -20.03 -20.45
CA ALA A 252 -15.24 -19.29 -19.35
C ALA A 252 -15.89 -19.70 -18.02
N ASN A 253 -15.22 -19.39 -16.91
CA ASN A 253 -15.73 -19.67 -15.57
C ASN A 253 -16.32 -18.41 -14.95
N PHE A 254 -17.58 -18.44 -14.51
CA PHE A 254 -18.10 -17.45 -13.57
C PHE A 254 -17.87 -17.93 -12.15
N VAL A 255 -17.29 -17.08 -11.30
CA VAL A 255 -16.92 -17.40 -9.93
C VAL A 255 -17.54 -16.38 -8.98
N LEU A 256 -18.36 -16.82 -8.04
CA LEU A 256 -18.85 -15.99 -6.95
C LEU A 256 -17.88 -16.07 -5.77
N VAL A 257 -17.36 -14.92 -5.35
CA VAL A 257 -16.48 -14.76 -4.18
C VAL A 257 -17.24 -13.94 -3.14
N ARG A 258 -17.31 -14.45 -1.92
CA ARG A 258 -17.92 -13.78 -0.75
C ARG A 258 -17.04 -14.00 0.46
N ASP A 259 -16.73 -12.92 1.18
CA ASP A 259 -15.78 -12.93 2.30
C ASP A 259 -14.41 -13.48 1.89
N HIS A 260 -13.93 -13.08 0.70
CA HIS A 260 -12.72 -13.62 0.06
C HIS A 260 -12.76 -15.13 -0.27
N LEU A 261 -13.83 -15.85 0.05
CA LEU A 261 -13.95 -17.29 -0.21
C LEU A 261 -14.75 -17.56 -1.47
N VAL A 262 -14.28 -18.50 -2.28
CA VAL A 262 -15.06 -18.98 -3.43
C VAL A 262 -16.30 -19.70 -2.91
N ARG A 263 -17.48 -19.25 -3.34
CA ARG A 263 -18.77 -19.85 -2.96
C ARG A 263 -19.41 -20.64 -4.08
N LYS A 264 -19.17 -20.22 -5.32
CA LYS A 264 -19.76 -20.85 -6.51
C LYS A 264 -18.82 -20.72 -7.70
N ILE A 265 -18.78 -21.75 -8.54
CA ILE A 265 -18.15 -21.72 -9.86
C ILE A 265 -19.08 -22.38 -10.88
N GLN A 266 -19.29 -21.74 -12.03
CA GLN A 266 -20.16 -22.27 -13.09
C GLN A 266 -19.70 -21.84 -14.49
N PRO A 267 -20.04 -22.61 -15.54
CA PRO A 267 -19.60 -22.27 -16.88
C PRO A 267 -20.45 -21.12 -17.42
N VAL A 268 -19.80 -20.25 -18.20
CA VAL A 268 -20.42 -19.18 -18.97
C VAL A 268 -19.80 -19.13 -20.36
N HIS A 269 -20.52 -18.53 -21.31
CA HIS A 269 -20.07 -18.41 -22.69
C HIS A 269 -19.51 -17.03 -22.96
N VAL A 270 -18.39 -17.00 -23.67
CA VAL A 270 -17.75 -15.79 -24.14
C VAL A 270 -17.55 -15.88 -25.65
N GLU A 271 -17.98 -14.84 -26.36
CA GLU A 271 -17.63 -14.65 -27.76
C GLU A 271 -16.26 -13.99 -27.82
N LEU A 272 -15.30 -14.60 -28.52
CA LEU A 272 -13.99 -14.03 -28.78
C LEU A 272 -13.96 -13.39 -30.17
N PHE A 273 -13.53 -12.14 -30.22
CA PHE A 273 -13.28 -11.44 -31.47
C PHE A 273 -11.93 -11.87 -32.07
N PRO A 274 -11.73 -11.68 -33.39
CA PRO A 274 -10.47 -12.00 -34.05
C PRO A 274 -9.28 -11.35 -33.35
N ARG A 275 -8.17 -12.09 -33.24
CA ARG A 275 -6.94 -11.60 -32.60
C ARG A 275 -6.35 -10.49 -33.46
N GLU A 276 -6.16 -9.32 -32.88
CA GLU A 276 -5.51 -8.20 -33.57
C GLU A 276 -4.06 -8.06 -33.11
N TRP A 277 -3.15 -7.88 -34.07
CA TRP A 277 -1.76 -7.56 -33.79
C TRP A 277 -1.55 -6.07 -33.98
N LYS A 278 -1.29 -5.34 -32.90
CA LYS A 278 -1.05 -3.89 -32.91
C LYS A 278 0.28 -3.58 -32.25
N SER A 279 1.19 -2.97 -33.00
CA SER A 279 2.46 -2.44 -32.47
C SER A 279 3.29 -3.46 -31.66
N GLY A 280 3.37 -4.71 -32.13
CA GLY A 280 4.07 -5.77 -31.41
C GLY A 280 3.36 -6.20 -30.12
N ARG A 281 2.02 -6.22 -30.12
CA ARG A 281 1.21 -6.77 -29.04
C ARG A 281 0.06 -7.54 -29.64
N MET A 282 -0.34 -8.61 -28.95
CA MET A 282 -1.53 -9.35 -29.30
C MET A 282 -2.70 -8.83 -28.45
N VAL A 283 -3.73 -8.32 -29.11
CA VAL A 283 -4.96 -7.85 -28.48
C VAL A 283 -6.04 -8.92 -28.68
N ILE A 284 -6.67 -9.30 -27.58
CA ILE A 284 -7.81 -10.22 -27.58
C ILE A 284 -9.01 -9.47 -27.02
N GLY A 285 -10.02 -9.29 -27.85
CA GLY A 285 -11.32 -8.75 -27.46
C GLY A 285 -12.38 -9.83 -27.38
N GLY A 286 -13.45 -9.57 -26.63
CA GLY A 286 -14.60 -10.45 -26.58
C GLY A 286 -15.75 -9.87 -25.78
N ARG A 287 -16.83 -10.65 -25.68
CA ARG A 287 -18.06 -10.31 -24.96
C ARG A 287 -18.62 -11.51 -24.24
N PHE A 288 -19.04 -11.35 -22.99
CA PHE A 288 -19.85 -12.36 -22.30
C PHE A 288 -21.28 -12.34 -22.83
N LEU A 289 -21.76 -13.49 -23.32
CA LEU A 289 -23.08 -13.58 -23.97
C LEU A 289 -24.23 -13.59 -22.96
N ASP A 290 -24.05 -14.33 -21.86
CA ASP A 290 -25.07 -14.50 -20.81
C ASP A 290 -24.42 -14.51 -19.42
N PRO A 291 -23.84 -13.38 -18.95
CA PRO A 291 -23.30 -13.33 -17.60
C PRO A 291 -24.43 -13.54 -16.57
N PRO A 292 -24.21 -14.33 -15.52
CA PRO A 292 -25.19 -14.53 -14.46
C PRO A 292 -25.59 -13.20 -13.82
N ARG A 293 -26.85 -13.11 -13.37
CA ARG A 293 -27.26 -12.00 -12.50
C ARG A 293 -26.36 -11.98 -11.27
N HIS A 294 -25.86 -10.81 -10.96
CA HIS A 294 -24.90 -10.56 -9.91
C HIS A 294 -25.29 -9.27 -9.18
N GLU A 295 -24.94 -9.21 -7.91
CA GLU A 295 -25.15 -8.03 -7.04
C GLU A 295 -23.81 -7.42 -6.61
N GLY A 296 -22.69 -8.04 -6.99
CA GLY A 296 -21.34 -7.67 -6.59
C GLY A 296 -20.50 -7.07 -7.70
N GLU A 297 -19.29 -6.63 -7.34
CA GLU A 297 -18.32 -6.05 -8.28
C GLU A 297 -17.72 -7.14 -9.17
N LEU A 298 -17.72 -6.92 -10.49
CA LEU A 298 -17.21 -7.87 -11.46
C LEU A 298 -15.74 -7.59 -11.82
N ARG A 299 -14.94 -8.65 -11.86
CA ARG A 299 -13.54 -8.59 -12.31
C ARG A 299 -13.22 -9.69 -13.31
N LEU A 300 -12.63 -9.29 -14.43
CA LEU A 300 -12.17 -10.21 -15.46
C LEU A 300 -10.75 -10.71 -15.16
N LEU A 301 -10.60 -12.02 -15.10
CA LEU A 301 -9.31 -12.71 -15.20
C LEU A 301 -9.19 -13.33 -16.60
N ILE A 302 -8.07 -13.05 -17.27
CA ILE A 302 -7.77 -13.59 -18.58
C ILE A 302 -6.28 -13.89 -18.69
N PHE A 303 -5.95 -15.05 -19.24
CA PHE A 303 -4.58 -15.52 -19.39
C PHE A 303 -4.42 -16.28 -20.71
N LEU A 304 -3.17 -16.36 -21.19
CA LEU A 304 -2.81 -17.28 -22.26
C LEU A 304 -2.17 -18.54 -21.67
N ALA A 305 -2.69 -19.70 -22.09
CA ALA A 305 -2.12 -21.00 -21.80
C ALA A 305 -1.41 -21.57 -23.03
N ARG A 306 -0.20 -22.10 -22.84
CA ARG A 306 0.65 -22.69 -23.91
C ARG A 306 1.17 -24.05 -23.46
N GLY A 307 0.31 -25.07 -23.52
CA GLY A 307 0.65 -26.40 -23.02
C GLY A 307 0.98 -26.36 -21.52
N ASN A 308 2.18 -26.81 -21.14
CA ASN A 308 2.63 -26.90 -19.75
C ASN A 308 3.48 -25.71 -19.26
N THR A 309 3.53 -24.60 -20.01
CA THR A 309 4.23 -23.41 -19.53
C THR A 309 3.38 -22.60 -18.54
N PRO A 310 4.02 -21.78 -17.69
CA PRO A 310 3.40 -20.63 -17.03
C PRO A 310 2.30 -19.94 -17.84
N LEU A 311 1.16 -19.68 -17.20
CA LEU A 311 0.17 -18.76 -17.75
C LEU A 311 0.80 -17.39 -17.98
N VAL A 312 0.51 -16.80 -19.14
CA VAL A 312 0.96 -15.46 -19.49
C VAL A 312 -0.15 -14.47 -19.17
N PRO A 313 0.04 -13.54 -18.21
CA PRO A 313 -0.94 -12.50 -17.93
C PRO A 313 -0.89 -11.40 -18.99
N PRO A 314 -1.98 -10.64 -19.16
CA PRO A 314 -2.01 -9.44 -19.98
C PRO A 314 -1.24 -8.29 -19.31
N HIS A 315 -0.70 -7.38 -20.12
CA HIS A 315 -0.22 -6.07 -19.65
C HIS A 315 -1.35 -5.15 -19.21
N LYS A 316 -2.50 -5.26 -19.89
CA LYS A 316 -3.66 -4.41 -19.64
C LYS A 316 -4.93 -5.19 -19.94
N VAL A 317 -5.93 -5.00 -19.09
CA VAL A 317 -7.30 -5.49 -19.30
C VAL A 317 -8.23 -4.29 -19.18
N VAL A 318 -9.17 -4.18 -20.11
CA VAL A 318 -10.31 -3.29 -20.05
C VAL A 318 -11.54 -4.17 -20.07
N PHE A 319 -12.44 -3.99 -19.11
CA PHE A 319 -13.69 -4.74 -19.01
C PHE A 319 -14.81 -3.78 -18.65
N ASP A 320 -15.90 -3.84 -19.40
CA ASP A 320 -17.13 -3.11 -19.13
C ASP A 320 -18.18 -4.08 -18.57
N PRO A 321 -18.49 -4.01 -17.26
CA PRO A 321 -19.48 -4.89 -16.64
C PRO A 321 -20.92 -4.65 -17.13
N GLY A 322 -21.22 -3.46 -17.67
CA GLY A 322 -22.56 -3.12 -18.15
C GLY A 322 -22.91 -3.79 -19.48
N THR A 323 -21.92 -3.94 -20.36
CA THR A 323 -22.07 -4.57 -21.68
C THR A 323 -21.51 -5.99 -21.74
N GLY A 324 -20.62 -6.35 -20.82
CA GLY A 324 -19.86 -7.60 -20.83
C GLY A 324 -18.69 -7.60 -21.82
N ASP A 325 -18.38 -6.45 -22.43
CA ASP A 325 -17.28 -6.29 -23.39
C ASP A 325 -15.92 -6.22 -22.69
N PHE A 326 -14.89 -6.81 -23.29
CA PHE A 326 -13.52 -6.68 -22.82
C PHE A 326 -12.50 -6.60 -23.95
N SER A 327 -11.31 -6.10 -23.58
CA SER A 327 -10.09 -6.14 -24.37
C SER A 327 -8.90 -6.41 -23.46
N ALA A 328 -8.02 -7.32 -23.87
CA ALA A 328 -6.80 -7.67 -23.15
C ALA A 328 -5.57 -7.61 -24.05
N ASP A 329 -4.55 -6.90 -23.60
CA ASP A 329 -3.30 -6.69 -24.32
C ASP A 329 -2.21 -7.62 -23.76
N PHE A 330 -1.66 -8.51 -24.57
CA PHE A 330 -0.61 -9.45 -24.17
C PHE A 330 0.77 -9.05 -24.71
N PRO A 331 1.86 -9.39 -23.99
CA PRO A 331 3.23 -9.16 -24.48
C PRO A 331 3.45 -9.88 -25.81
N ASP A 332 4.16 -9.24 -26.74
CA ASP A 332 4.82 -10.00 -27.81
C ASP A 332 5.82 -10.94 -27.17
N GLY A 333 5.87 -12.18 -27.60
CA GLY A 333 6.86 -13.07 -27.00
C GLY A 333 7.02 -14.42 -27.65
N GLU A 334 5.96 -15.06 -28.12
CA GLU A 334 6.12 -16.41 -28.65
C GLU A 334 5.05 -16.70 -29.70
N GLN A 335 5.48 -16.91 -30.94
CA GLN A 335 4.66 -17.43 -32.01
C GLN A 335 4.41 -18.92 -31.75
N GLY A 336 3.20 -19.25 -31.32
CA GLY A 336 2.77 -20.63 -31.05
C GLY A 336 1.27 -20.70 -30.77
N PRO A 337 0.65 -21.87 -30.88
CA PRO A 337 -0.76 -22.04 -30.54
C PRO A 337 -0.96 -21.78 -29.04
N ALA A 338 -1.64 -20.68 -28.72
CA ALA A 338 -2.03 -20.31 -27.36
C ALA A 338 -3.55 -20.39 -27.21
N GLU A 339 -3.99 -20.99 -26.10
CA GLU A 339 -5.39 -21.05 -25.70
C GLU A 339 -5.70 -19.88 -24.76
N VAL A 340 -6.87 -19.26 -24.94
CA VAL A 340 -7.33 -18.18 -24.07
C VAL A 340 -8.09 -18.82 -22.91
N LYS A 341 -7.71 -18.50 -21.67
CA LYS A 341 -8.40 -18.97 -20.47
C LYS A 341 -8.98 -17.78 -19.73
N ILE A 342 -10.27 -17.85 -19.40
CA ILE A 342 -11.04 -16.71 -18.87
C ILE A 342 -11.83 -17.15 -17.63
N ALA A 343 -11.81 -16.31 -16.60
CA ALA A 343 -12.76 -16.37 -15.50
C ALA A 343 -13.31 -14.96 -15.20
N LEU A 344 -14.63 -14.87 -15.00
CA LEU A 344 -15.31 -13.68 -14.51
C LEU A 344 -15.60 -13.87 -13.02
N LEU A 345 -14.93 -13.08 -12.19
CA LEU A 345 -15.13 -13.08 -10.75
C LEU A 345 -16.22 -12.07 -10.39
N CYS A 346 -17.09 -12.43 -9.45
CA CYS A 346 -18.07 -11.56 -8.84
C CYS A 346 -17.79 -11.50 -7.34
N TYR A 347 -17.35 -10.36 -6.85
CA TYR A 347 -17.07 -10.11 -5.44
C TYR A 347 -18.28 -9.46 -4.78
N VAL A 348 -18.84 -10.14 -3.79
CA VAL A 348 -19.91 -9.60 -2.95
C VAL A 348 -19.28 -9.29 -1.60
N ASP A 349 -19.16 -8.01 -1.29
CA ASP A 349 -18.82 -7.53 0.04
C ASP A 349 -20.07 -7.64 0.93
N ASP A 350 -19.94 -8.22 2.12
CA ASP A 350 -20.98 -8.07 3.14
C ASP A 350 -20.73 -6.71 3.82
N GLU A 351 -21.64 -5.73 3.61
CA GLU A 351 -21.62 -4.43 4.29
C GLU A 351 -21.79 -4.54 5.81
#